data_AF-A0A7S2P622-F1
#
_entry.id   AF-A0A7S2P622-F1
#
_cell.length_a   1.000
_cell.length_b   1.000
_cell.length_c   1.000
_cell.angle_alpha   90.00
_cell.angle_beta   90.00
_cell.angle_gamma   90.00
#
_symmetry.space_group_name_H-M   'P 1'
#
loop_
_entity.id
_entity.type
_entity.pdbx_description
1 polymer ?
#
loop_
_entity_poly.entity_id
_entity_poly.type
_entity_poly.pdbx_seq_one_letter_code
_entity_poly.pdbx_strand_id
1 'polypeptide(L)'
;QDAGFKPTSNAIVTFKTFGAIGSAVQMKQTLDPLAYDNKLAPNPSEIKWENLVQSSSERRVRDNLGTLFVVLLVVFWTIPVTLASTLTNLDTLTDTIPGLEELLEAVPALGSFLT
;
A
#
# COMPACT_ATOMS: atom_id res chain seq x y z
N GLN A 1 -39.22 -13.77 -16.40
CA GLN A 1 -38.59 -14.55 -15.32
C GLN A 1 -37.52 -13.65 -14.76
N ASP A 2 -37.90 -12.90 -13.73
CA ASP A 2 -37.14 -11.76 -13.23
C ASP A 2 -35.90 -12.30 -12.52
N ALA A 3 -34.74 -12.18 -13.17
CA ALA A 3 -33.47 -12.57 -12.59
C ALA A 3 -33.30 -11.77 -11.29
N GLY A 4 -33.47 -12.44 -10.15
CA GLY A 4 -33.43 -11.82 -8.83
C GLY A 4 -32.08 -11.14 -8.62
N PHE A 5 -32.10 -9.81 -8.50
CA PHE A 5 -30.91 -9.02 -8.20
C PHE A 5 -30.36 -9.44 -6.82
N LYS A 6 -29.08 -9.82 -6.76
CA LYS A 6 -28.41 -10.11 -5.48
C LYS A 6 -28.23 -8.80 -4.71
N PRO A 7 -28.91 -8.61 -3.56
CA PRO A 7 -28.74 -7.39 -2.78
C PRO A 7 -27.30 -7.32 -2.27
N THR A 8 -26.70 -6.14 -2.37
CA THR A 8 -25.37 -5.84 -1.84
C THR A 8 -25.51 -4.88 -0.67
N SER A 9 -24.61 -4.96 0.32
CA SER A 9 -24.61 -4.12 1.53
C SER A 9 -24.10 -2.68 1.29
N ASN A 10 -24.34 -2.11 0.12
CA ASN A 10 -23.92 -0.76 -0.27
C ASN A 10 -25.13 0.02 -0.78
N ALA A 11 -25.25 1.29 -0.40
CA ALA A 11 -26.36 2.15 -0.84
C ALA A 11 -25.89 3.60 -0.96
N ILE A 12 -26.57 4.36 -1.83
CA ILE A 12 -26.41 5.81 -1.94
C ILE A 12 -27.63 6.45 -1.26
N VAL A 13 -27.36 7.35 -0.32
CA VAL A 13 -28.39 8.07 0.44
C VAL A 13 -28.37 9.54 0.05
N THR A 14 -29.54 10.11 -0.22
CA THR A 14 -29.69 11.53 -0.57
C THR A 14 -30.49 12.25 0.51
N PHE A 15 -30.09 13.48 0.83
CA PHE A 15 -30.73 14.31 1.83
C PHE A 15 -31.29 15.58 1.20
N LYS A 16 -32.33 16.17 1.78
CA LYS A 16 -32.92 17.44 1.33
C LYS A 16 -32.06 18.67 1.66
N THR A 17 -31.15 18.55 2.61
CA THR A 17 -30.38 19.67 3.16
C THR A 17 -28.92 19.30 3.33
N PHE A 18 -28.00 20.21 2.98
CA PHE A 18 -26.56 19.98 3.08
C PHE A 18 -26.08 19.76 4.53
N GLY A 19 -26.66 20.47 5.49
CA GLY A 19 -26.35 20.27 6.92
C GLY A 19 -26.65 18.84 7.41
N ALA A 20 -27.70 18.20 6.88
CA ALA A 20 -28.03 16.82 7.23
C ALA A 20 -26.98 15.83 6.68
N ILE A 21 -26.44 16.09 5.48
CA ILE A 21 -25.33 15.31 4.90
C ILE A 21 -24.10 15.40 5.81
N GLY A 22 -23.72 16.63 6.18
CA GLY A 22 -22.57 16.88 7.05
C GLY A 22 -22.69 16.15 8.38
N SER A 23 -23.85 16.18 9.01
CA SER A 23 -24.10 15.46 10.27
C SER A 23 -24.07 13.94 10.07
N ALA A 24 -24.71 13.41 9.03
CA ALA A 24 -24.78 11.96 8.79
C ALA A 24 -23.42 11.32 8.50
N VAL A 25 -22.54 12.02 7.78
CA VAL A 25 -21.19 11.54 7.47
C VAL A 25 -20.28 11.56 8.71
N GLN A 26 -20.45 12.56 9.59
CA GLN A 26 -19.59 12.72 10.77
C GLN A 26 -20.07 11.90 11.99
N MET A 27 -21.35 11.58 12.07
CA MET A 27 -21.92 10.85 13.22
C MET A 27 -21.83 9.34 13.04
N LYS A 28 -21.43 8.64 14.12
CA LYS A 28 -21.53 7.18 14.20
C LYS A 28 -23.00 6.76 14.24
N GLN A 29 -23.42 5.99 13.24
CA GLN A 29 -24.82 5.55 13.12
C GLN A 29 -25.16 4.38 14.04
N THR A 30 -24.16 3.58 14.43
CA THR A 30 -24.32 2.44 15.33
C THR A 30 -23.14 2.35 16.30
N LEU A 31 -23.30 1.52 17.34
CA LEU A 31 -22.30 1.31 18.36
C LEU A 31 -21.08 0.55 17.81
N ASP A 32 -21.31 -0.38 16.88
CA ASP A 32 -20.24 -1.12 16.19
C ASP A 32 -19.59 -0.24 15.10
N PRO A 33 -18.32 0.16 15.27
CA PRO A 33 -17.64 1.00 14.28
C PRO A 33 -17.41 0.31 12.94
N LEU A 34 -17.53 -1.01 12.83
CA LEU A 34 -17.27 -1.76 11.59
C LEU A 34 -18.53 -2.07 10.78
N ALA A 35 -19.71 -1.79 11.34
CA ALA A 35 -20.99 -2.14 10.73
C ALA A 35 -21.37 -1.19 9.56
N TYR A 36 -21.00 0.09 9.62
CA TYR A 36 -21.27 1.06 8.56
C TYR A 36 -20.06 1.96 8.27
N ASP A 37 -19.72 2.12 6.99
CA ASP A 37 -18.73 3.08 6.48
C ASP A 37 -19.45 4.19 5.71
N ASN A 38 -19.61 5.36 6.35
CA ASN A 38 -20.24 6.51 5.73
C ASN A 38 -19.19 7.46 5.16
N LYS A 39 -19.31 7.76 3.87
CA LYS A 39 -18.46 8.75 3.20
C LYS A 39 -19.26 9.57 2.22
N LEU A 40 -18.77 10.77 1.92
CA LEU A 40 -19.34 11.60 0.88
C LEU A 40 -19.28 10.86 -0.46
N ALA A 41 -20.39 10.84 -1.18
CA ALA A 41 -20.45 10.28 -2.50
C ALA A 41 -19.58 11.13 -3.45
N PRO A 42 -18.71 10.51 -4.27
CA PRO A 42 -17.97 11.22 -5.29
C PRO A 42 -18.89 11.61 -6.46
N ASN A 43 -18.35 12.38 -7.40
CA ASN A 43 -19.08 12.75 -8.62
C ASN A 43 -19.58 11.48 -9.37
N PRO A 44 -20.82 11.42 -9.89
CA PRO A 44 -21.35 10.21 -10.50
C PRO A 44 -20.49 9.58 -11.61
N SER A 45 -19.74 10.40 -12.35
CA SER A 45 -18.82 9.93 -13.39
C SER A 45 -17.54 9.28 -12.85
N GLU A 46 -17.19 9.52 -11.59
CA GLU A 46 -15.99 8.96 -10.94
C GLU A 46 -16.29 7.66 -10.18
N ILE A 47 -17.56 7.26 -10.11
CA ILE A 47 -17.99 6.04 -9.44
C ILE A 47 -17.65 4.83 -10.33
N LYS A 48 -16.74 3.98 -9.84
CA LYS A 48 -16.51 2.65 -10.41
C LYS A 48 -17.58 1.69 -9.91
N TRP A 49 -18.65 1.54 -10.68
CA TRP A 49 -19.81 0.70 -10.32
C TRP A 49 -19.44 -0.76 -10.05
N GLU A 50 -18.45 -1.29 -10.75
CA GLU A 50 -17.92 -2.65 -10.56
C GLU A 50 -17.41 -2.88 -9.13
N ASN A 51 -16.83 -1.85 -8.50
CA ASN A 51 -16.31 -1.94 -7.13
C ASN A 51 -17.40 -1.83 -6.06
N LEU A 52 -18.62 -1.42 -6.41
CA LEU A 52 -19.73 -1.31 -5.46
C LEU A 52 -20.36 -2.66 -5.11
N VAL A 53 -20.14 -3.70 -5.91
CA VAL A 53 -20.66 -5.05 -5.65
C VAL A 53 -19.77 -5.81 -4.66
N GLN A 54 -18.59 -5.27 -4.36
CA GLN A 54 -17.59 -5.92 -3.53
C GLN A 54 -17.95 -5.91 -2.04
N SER A 55 -17.76 -7.04 -1.37
CA SER A 55 -17.92 -7.17 0.08
C SER A 55 -16.79 -6.46 0.83
N SER A 56 -17.11 -5.84 1.97
CA SER A 56 -16.14 -5.13 2.83
C SER A 56 -14.97 -6.02 3.27
N SER A 57 -15.23 -7.31 3.52
CA SER A 57 -14.17 -8.26 3.90
C SER A 57 -13.21 -8.55 2.75
N GLU A 58 -13.73 -8.72 1.53
CA GLU A 58 -12.91 -8.95 0.34
C GLU A 58 -12.01 -7.75 0.05
N ARG A 59 -12.54 -6.54 0.26
CA ARG A 59 -11.77 -5.29 0.12
C ARG A 59 -10.59 -5.25 1.10
N ARG A 60 -10.80 -5.60 2.37
CA ARG A 60 -9.73 -5.65 3.38
C ARG A 60 -8.66 -6.67 3.05
N VAL A 61 -9.04 -7.86 2.57
CA VAL A 61 -8.08 -8.90 2.17
C VAL A 61 -7.21 -8.42 1.02
N ARG A 62 -7.80 -7.78 0.00
CA ARG A 62 -7.05 -7.25 -1.15
C ARG A 62 -6.12 -6.11 -0.77
N ASP A 63 -6.56 -5.24 0.14
CA ASP A 63 -5.73 -4.15 0.67
C ASP A 63 -4.52 -4.71 1.42
N ASN A 64 -4.75 -5.63 2.35
CA ASN A 64 -3.69 -6.30 3.12
C ASN A 64 -2.71 -7.06 2.22
N LEU A 65 -3.21 -7.74 1.18
CA LEU A 65 -2.36 -8.44 0.21
C LEU A 65 -1.48 -7.47 -0.58
N GLY A 66 -2.04 -6.32 -0.99
CA GLY A 66 -1.30 -5.25 -1.65
C GLY A 66 -0.19 -4.70 -0.75
N THR A 67 -0.51 -4.39 0.51
CA THR A 67 0.49 -3.92 1.48
C THR A 67 1.60 -4.95 1.70
N LEU A 68 1.25 -6.23 1.84
CA LEU A 68 2.23 -7.30 1.99
C LEU A 68 3.17 -7.37 0.78
N PHE A 69 2.63 -7.29 -0.43
CA PHE A 69 3.43 -7.30 -1.65
C PHE A 69 4.41 -6.13 -1.72
N VAL A 70 3.97 -4.93 -1.34
CA VAL A 70 4.84 -3.74 -1.27
C VAL A 70 5.94 -3.93 -0.25
N VAL A 71 5.65 -4.45 0.94
CA VAL A 71 6.67 -4.72 1.98
C VAL A 71 7.70 -5.73 1.48
N LEU A 72 7.27 -6.82 0.84
CA LEU A 72 8.18 -7.80 0.25
C LEU A 72 9.04 -7.19 -0.85
N LEU A 73 8.47 -6.35 -1.70
CA LEU A 73 9.20 -5.65 -2.75
C LEU A 73 10.25 -4.72 -2.15
N VAL A 74 9.93 -3.98 -1.09
CA VAL A 74 10.89 -3.11 -0.39
C VAL A 74 12.05 -3.93 0.17
N VAL A 75 11.77 -5.02 0.89
CA VAL A 75 12.81 -5.91 1.47
C VAL A 75 13.65 -6.57 0.38
N PHE A 76 13.04 -6.98 -0.74
CA PHE A 76 13.80 -7.50 -1.87
C PHE A 76 14.71 -6.43 -2.48
N TRP A 77 14.20 -5.21 -2.60
CA TRP A 77 14.93 -4.08 -3.17
C TRP A 77 15.99 -3.48 -2.23
N THR A 78 15.97 -3.79 -0.93
CA THR A 78 17.06 -3.36 -0.04
C THR A 78 18.39 -4.01 -0.41
N ILE A 79 18.39 -5.22 -0.95
CA ILE A 79 19.63 -5.93 -1.34
C ILE A 79 20.40 -5.17 -2.44
N PRO A 80 19.83 -4.87 -3.63
CA PRO A 80 20.56 -4.12 -4.65
C PRO A 80 20.87 -2.68 -4.21
N VAL A 81 19.99 -2.04 -3.44
CA VAL A 81 20.20 -0.67 -2.95
C VAL A 81 21.37 -0.61 -1.97
N THR A 82 21.50 -1.58 -1.06
CA THR A 82 22.63 -1.64 -0.14
C THR A 82 23.94 -1.91 -0.87
N LEU A 83 23.98 -2.83 -1.84
CA LEU A 83 25.16 -3.04 -2.69
C LEU A 83 25.57 -1.79 -3.46
N ALA A 84 24.61 -1.07 -4.07
CA ALA A 84 24.90 0.19 -4.75
C ALA A 84 25.39 1.28 -3.78
N SER A 85 24.84 1.32 -2.57
CA SER A 85 25.25 2.25 -1.52
C SER A 85 26.68 1.97 -1.04
N THR A 86 27.04 0.71 -0.81
CA THR A 86 28.37 0.35 -0.32
C THR A 86 29.44 0.56 -1.41
N LEU A 87 29.11 0.33 -2.69
CA LEU A 87 30.02 0.65 -3.80
C LEU A 87 30.35 2.15 -3.90
N THR A 88 29.49 3.03 -3.39
CA THR A 88 29.68 4.48 -3.46
C THR A 88 30.54 5.02 -2.30
N ASN A 89 30.65 4.30 -1.19
CA ASN A 89 31.47 4.67 -0.03
C ASN A 89 32.43 3.54 0.34
N LEU A 90 33.69 3.67 -0.08
CA LEU A 90 34.77 2.72 0.21
C LEU A 90 34.92 2.42 1.70
N ASP A 91 34.83 3.45 2.56
CA ASP A 91 34.99 3.29 4.01
C ASP A 91 33.95 2.34 4.63
N THR A 92 32.70 2.37 4.14
CA THR A 92 31.64 1.46 4.59
C THR A 92 31.78 0.05 4.03
N LEU A 93 32.42 -0.12 2.88
CA LEU A 93 32.55 -1.41 2.20
C LEU A 93 33.54 -2.32 2.96
N THR A 94 34.61 -1.72 3.50
CA THR A 94 35.61 -2.39 4.35
C THR A 94 35.02 -2.84 5.70
N ASP A 95 34.13 -2.04 6.29
CA ASP A 95 33.48 -2.34 7.58
C ASP A 95 32.31 -3.34 7.48
N THR A 96 31.60 -3.39 6.35
CA THR A 96 30.40 -4.25 6.19
C THR A 96 30.70 -5.67 5.74
N ILE A 97 31.84 -5.92 5.08
CA ILE A 97 32.25 -7.25 4.63
C ILE A 97 33.59 -7.62 5.29
N PRO A 98 33.58 -8.42 6.37
CA PRO A 98 34.84 -8.90 6.96
C PRO A 98 35.57 -9.78 5.94
N GLY A 99 36.79 -9.40 5.57
CA GLY A 99 37.63 -10.08 4.56
C GLY A 99 37.79 -9.33 3.23
N LEU A 100 37.22 -8.13 3.09
CA LEU A 100 37.40 -7.32 1.88
C LEU A 100 38.79 -6.67 1.78
N GLU A 101 39.41 -6.33 2.91
CA GLU A 101 40.80 -5.82 2.95
C GLU A 101 41.78 -6.83 2.33
N GLU A 102 41.66 -8.11 2.70
CA GLU A 102 42.50 -9.19 2.15
C GLU A 102 42.29 -9.37 0.63
N LEU A 103 41.06 -9.14 0.13
CA LEU A 103 40.74 -9.27 -1.30
C LEU A 103 41.24 -8.06 -2.12
N LEU A 104 41.18 -6.86 -1.56
CA LEU A 104 41.77 -5.64 -2.12
C LEU A 104 43.30 -5.75 -2.22
N GLU A 105 43.96 -6.33 -1.23
CA GLU A 105 45.40 -6.62 -1.28
C GLU A 105 45.75 -7.74 -2.27
N ALA A 106 44.90 -8.75 -2.41
CA ALA A 106 45.10 -9.86 -3.35
C ALA A 106 44.86 -9.46 -4.83
N VAL A 107 44.00 -8.47 -5.10
CA VAL A 107 43.66 -8.02 -6.45
C VAL A 107 43.88 -6.50 -6.59
N PRO A 108 45.12 -6.06 -6.89
CA PRO A 108 45.47 -4.64 -6.98
C PRO A 108 44.73 -3.88 -8.11
N ALA A 109 44.17 -4.59 -9.10
CA ALA A 109 43.35 -3.99 -10.13
C ALA A 109 42.05 -3.38 -9.57
N LEU A 110 41.42 -4.00 -8.57
CA LEU A 110 40.18 -3.50 -7.99
C LEU A 110 40.40 -2.19 -7.21
N GLY A 111 41.55 -2.05 -6.55
CA GLY A 111 41.92 -0.81 -5.87
C GLY A 111 42.02 0.39 -6.83
N SER A 112 42.51 0.17 -8.06
CA SER A 112 42.64 1.24 -9.06
C SER A 112 41.34 1.67 -9.76
N PHE A 113 40.29 0.83 -9.72
CA PHE A 113 38.98 1.16 -10.26
C PHE A 113 38.06 1.85 -9.24
N LEU A 114 38.38 1.72 -7.95
CA LEU A 114 37.55 2.20 -6.86
C LEU A 114 38.11 3.44 -6.16
N THR A 115 39.40 3.75 -6.36
CA THR A 115 40.05 5.03 -5.96
C THR A 115 39.88 6.08 -7.05
#